data_AF-A0A0F9WV57-F1
#
_entry.id   AF-A0A0F9WV57-F1
#
_cell.length_a   1.000
_cell.length_b   1.000
_cell.length_c   1.000
_cell.angle_alpha   90.00
_cell.angle_beta   90.00
_cell.angle_gamma   90.00
#
_symmetry.space_group_name_H-M   'P 1'
#
loop_
_entity.id
_entity.type
_entity.pdbx_description
1 polymer ?
#
loop_
_entity_poly.entity_id
_entity_poly.type
_entity_poly.pdbx_seq_one_letter_code
_entity_poly.pdbx_strand_id
1 'polypeptide(L)'
;MEAEKNMPRIEEKKDILKTPLSEGQKHIIYSAIEDSNVAEDVINIIEHTIKSSISENKFDLIVEALNPLIQDKAKHIVGKLYIYKRRPCKYNDKCINENCIYTHDKELKGVNKKRKLDDMVTRSKPDVSKSNEVIFNKVDSFKHTETDIKSYASLFGTLISLKKLNISKWLLIFENENMAKKLVESRTPVMEDESIKKYYNIVENLKKYELNNLIEKTENLLNQLDRSSVTEEIRLNFNKIKQMIKEDNQGVQPSKEINKTKNNVQSLYFNSF
;
A
#
# COMPACT_ATOMS: atom_id res chain seq x y z
N MET A 1 -16.93 10.86 29.16
CA MET A 1 -17.38 9.74 28.31
C MET A 1 -16.91 10.04 26.91
N GLU A 2 -15.72 9.59 26.56
CA GLU A 2 -15.11 9.82 25.24
C GLU A 2 -14.55 8.49 24.74
N ALA A 3 -15.24 7.88 23.78
CA ALA A 3 -14.74 6.74 23.04
C ALA A 3 -15.45 6.62 21.68
N GLU A 4 -15.27 7.61 20.80
CA GLU A 4 -15.50 7.42 19.36
C GLU A 4 -14.21 7.75 18.61
N LYS A 5 -13.26 6.80 18.66
CA LYS A 5 -12.02 6.84 17.89
C LYS A 5 -12.20 6.12 16.57
N ASN A 6 -11.97 6.85 15.48
CA ASN A 6 -11.39 6.41 14.22
C ASN A 6 -12.09 5.24 13.49
N MET A 7 -13.22 5.54 12.84
CA MET A 7 -13.57 4.81 11.62
C MET A 7 -12.71 5.31 10.45
N PRO A 8 -12.10 4.42 9.64
CA PRO A 8 -11.45 4.83 8.40
C PRO A 8 -12.52 5.46 7.48
N ARG A 9 -12.26 6.69 7.00
CA ARG A 9 -13.09 7.36 6.01
C ARG A 9 -13.27 6.43 4.81
N ILE A 10 -14.51 5.96 4.63
CA ILE A 10 -14.92 5.20 3.45
C ILE A 10 -14.91 6.22 2.32
N GLU A 11 -13.88 6.17 1.46
CA GLU A 11 -13.89 6.87 0.18
C GLU A 11 -15.24 6.65 -0.49
N GLU A 12 -15.92 7.72 -0.90
CA GLU A 12 -17.19 7.68 -1.62
C GLU A 12 -17.05 6.75 -2.82
N LYS A 13 -17.57 5.53 -2.67
CA LYS A 13 -17.43 4.47 -3.67
C LYS A 13 -18.38 4.81 -4.82
N LYS A 14 -17.87 5.48 -5.85
CA LYS A 14 -18.52 5.48 -7.17
C LYS A 14 -18.88 4.04 -7.53
N ASP A 15 -20.10 3.83 -8.01
CA ASP A 15 -20.52 2.50 -8.44
C ASP A 15 -19.75 2.04 -9.68
N ILE A 16 -19.23 0.81 -9.59
CA ILE A 16 -18.21 0.27 -10.51
C ILE A 16 -18.64 -1.06 -11.11
N LEU A 17 -19.68 -1.69 -10.54
CA LEU A 17 -20.25 -2.89 -11.13
C LEU A 17 -20.99 -2.50 -12.42
N LYS A 18 -20.69 -3.22 -13.50
CA LYS A 18 -21.32 -3.05 -14.80
C LYS A 18 -22.17 -4.28 -15.10
N THR A 19 -23.26 -4.07 -15.81
CA THR A 19 -24.10 -5.14 -16.35
C THR A 19 -23.90 -5.27 -17.85
N PRO A 20 -23.80 -6.49 -18.42
CA PRO A 20 -23.81 -7.77 -17.69
C PRO A 20 -22.53 -7.97 -16.87
N LEU A 21 -22.62 -8.76 -15.80
CA LEU A 21 -21.46 -9.13 -14.99
C LEU A 21 -20.46 -9.91 -15.86
N SER A 22 -19.17 -9.66 -15.66
CA SER A 22 -18.13 -10.44 -16.36
C SER A 22 -18.12 -11.90 -15.90
N GLU A 23 -17.65 -12.82 -16.75
CA GLU A 23 -17.58 -14.25 -16.42
C GLU A 23 -16.80 -14.53 -15.12
N GLY A 24 -15.72 -13.78 -14.86
CA GLY A 24 -14.99 -13.89 -13.59
C GLY A 24 -15.76 -13.39 -12.37
N GLN A 25 -16.67 -12.42 -12.54
CA GLN A 25 -17.58 -11.99 -11.48
C GLN A 25 -18.69 -13.02 -11.24
N LYS A 26 -19.23 -13.63 -12.30
CA LYS A 26 -20.18 -14.75 -12.17
C LYS A 26 -19.54 -15.94 -11.46
N HIS A 27 -18.29 -16.26 -11.78
CA HIS A 27 -17.54 -17.32 -11.09
C HIS A 27 -17.39 -17.06 -9.57
N ILE A 28 -17.23 -15.79 -9.14
CA ILE A 28 -17.23 -15.46 -7.70
C ILE A 28 -18.55 -15.88 -7.05
N ILE A 29 -19.67 -15.68 -7.73
CA ILE A 29 -21.00 -16.01 -7.23
C ILE A 29 -21.18 -17.54 -7.20
N TYR A 30 -20.87 -18.23 -8.30
CA TYR A 30 -20.92 -19.69 -8.41
C TYR A 30 -20.02 -20.43 -7.42
N SER A 31 -18.86 -19.85 -7.07
CA SER A 31 -17.98 -20.44 -6.05
C SER A 31 -18.42 -20.17 -4.61
N ALA A 32 -19.35 -19.25 -4.39
CA ALA A 32 -19.84 -18.88 -3.06
C ALA A 32 -21.21 -19.50 -2.71
N ILE A 33 -21.95 -19.96 -3.72
CA ILE A 33 -23.30 -20.50 -3.61
C ILE A 33 -23.30 -21.91 -4.20
N GLU A 34 -23.67 -22.89 -3.38
CA GLU A 34 -23.65 -24.31 -3.76
C GLU A 34 -24.74 -24.67 -4.77
N ASP A 35 -25.91 -24.02 -4.67
CA ASP A 35 -27.04 -24.21 -5.59
C ASP A 35 -26.90 -23.30 -6.81
N SER A 36 -26.75 -23.92 -7.99
CA SER A 36 -26.60 -23.20 -9.27
C SER A 36 -27.82 -22.36 -9.63
N ASN A 37 -29.04 -22.76 -9.23
CA ASN A 37 -30.24 -21.98 -9.52
C ASN A 37 -30.28 -20.73 -8.64
N VAL A 38 -29.93 -20.87 -7.36
CA VAL A 38 -29.78 -19.73 -6.44
C VAL A 38 -28.67 -18.79 -6.92
N ALA A 39 -27.58 -19.32 -7.47
CA ALA A 39 -26.50 -18.50 -8.03
C ALA A 39 -26.97 -17.67 -9.24
N GLU A 40 -27.76 -18.25 -10.14
CA GLU A 40 -28.39 -17.53 -11.26
C GLU A 40 -29.38 -16.46 -10.76
N ASP A 41 -30.21 -16.77 -9.76
CA ASP A 41 -31.11 -15.79 -9.15
C ASP A 41 -30.32 -14.62 -8.52
N VAL A 42 -29.20 -14.90 -7.85
CA VAL A 42 -28.30 -13.86 -7.32
C VAL A 42 -27.72 -13.00 -8.44
N ILE A 43 -27.26 -13.59 -9.56
CA ILE A 43 -26.78 -12.84 -10.72
C ILE A 43 -27.89 -11.92 -11.26
N ASN A 44 -29.09 -12.47 -11.45
CA ASN A 44 -30.24 -11.72 -11.97
C ASN A 44 -30.65 -10.57 -11.06
N ILE A 45 -30.68 -10.78 -9.74
CA ILE A 45 -31.01 -9.74 -8.75
C ILE A 45 -29.94 -8.64 -8.77
N ILE A 46 -28.65 -8.98 -8.82
CA ILE A 46 -27.56 -8.00 -8.90
C ILE A 46 -27.68 -7.18 -10.18
N GLU A 47 -27.83 -7.83 -11.34
CA GLU A 47 -27.92 -7.13 -12.61
C GLU A 47 -29.18 -6.27 -12.72
N HIS A 48 -30.31 -6.76 -12.21
CA HIS A 48 -31.54 -6.00 -12.16
C HIS A 48 -31.38 -4.76 -11.27
N THR A 49 -30.83 -4.92 -10.06
CA THR A 49 -30.60 -3.81 -9.10
C THR A 49 -29.64 -2.75 -9.66
N ILE A 50 -28.61 -3.16 -10.41
CA ILE A 50 -27.71 -2.21 -11.07
C ILE A 50 -28.42 -1.43 -12.18
N LYS A 51 -29.28 -2.08 -12.97
CA LYS A 51 -30.03 -1.44 -14.05
C LYS A 51 -31.17 -0.53 -13.55
N SER A 52 -31.85 -0.92 -12.47
CA SER A 52 -33.06 -0.24 -12.00
C SER A 52 -32.79 0.91 -11.04
N SER A 53 -31.61 0.97 -10.41
CA SER A 53 -31.31 2.01 -9.42
C SER A 53 -30.54 3.20 -10.02
N ILE A 54 -30.96 4.39 -9.60
CA ILE A 54 -30.39 5.69 -10.00
C ILE A 54 -29.28 6.12 -9.02
N SER A 55 -29.12 5.42 -7.89
CA SER A 55 -28.12 5.73 -6.86
C SER A 55 -26.69 5.66 -7.40
N GLU A 56 -25.86 6.60 -6.97
CA GLU A 56 -24.41 6.62 -7.24
C GLU A 56 -23.66 5.51 -6.51
N ASN A 57 -24.22 4.99 -5.41
CA ASN A 57 -23.68 3.86 -4.66
C ASN A 57 -24.77 2.78 -4.52
N LYS A 58 -24.55 1.65 -5.18
CA LYS A 58 -25.48 0.52 -5.22
C LYS A 58 -25.10 -0.60 -4.25
N PHE A 59 -24.02 -0.45 -3.49
CA PHE A 59 -23.51 -1.52 -2.63
C PHE A 59 -24.57 -2.00 -1.64
N ASP A 60 -25.13 -1.07 -0.86
CA ASP A 60 -26.10 -1.41 0.19
C ASP A 60 -27.42 -1.89 -0.43
N LEU A 61 -27.87 -1.30 -1.54
CA LEU A 61 -29.06 -1.74 -2.28
C LEU A 61 -28.95 -3.18 -2.77
N ILE A 62 -27.78 -3.56 -3.30
CA ILE A 62 -27.54 -4.93 -3.75
C ILE A 62 -27.51 -5.89 -2.55
N VAL A 63 -26.89 -5.49 -1.43
CA VAL A 63 -26.87 -6.33 -0.21
C VAL A 63 -28.28 -6.54 0.34
N GLU A 64 -29.08 -5.48 0.40
CA GLU A 64 -30.47 -5.55 0.86
C GLU A 64 -31.33 -6.44 -0.03
N ALA A 65 -31.19 -6.34 -1.36
CA ALA A 65 -31.91 -7.17 -2.31
C ALA A 65 -31.53 -8.67 -2.23
N LEU A 66 -30.28 -8.97 -1.88
CA LEU A 66 -29.77 -10.34 -1.79
C LEU A 66 -29.97 -10.99 -0.42
N ASN A 67 -30.11 -10.21 0.65
CA ASN A 67 -30.26 -10.71 2.02
C ASN A 67 -31.39 -11.74 2.19
N PRO A 68 -32.59 -11.58 1.58
CA PRO A 68 -33.65 -12.59 1.68
C PRO A 68 -33.26 -13.96 1.12
N LEU A 69 -32.33 -14.00 0.15
CA LEU A 69 -31.94 -15.21 -0.57
C LEU A 69 -30.70 -15.89 0.01
N ILE A 70 -29.70 -15.11 0.43
CA ILE A 70 -28.39 -15.63 0.85
C ILE A 70 -27.90 -15.08 2.20
N GLN A 71 -28.72 -14.27 2.87
CA GLN A 71 -28.52 -13.77 4.24
C GLN A 71 -27.09 -13.22 4.46
N ASP A 72 -26.39 -13.70 5.49
CA ASP A 72 -25.07 -13.23 5.92
C ASP A 72 -23.98 -13.30 4.82
N LYS A 73 -24.20 -14.09 3.77
CA LYS A 73 -23.27 -14.19 2.63
C LYS A 73 -23.37 -12.99 1.68
N ALA A 74 -24.48 -12.25 1.66
CA ALA A 74 -24.72 -11.14 0.73
C ALA A 74 -23.63 -10.09 0.76
N LYS A 75 -23.32 -9.56 1.94
CA LYS A 75 -22.30 -8.52 2.12
C LYS A 75 -20.91 -8.97 1.68
N HIS A 76 -20.57 -10.24 1.90
CA HIS A 76 -19.27 -10.80 1.52
C HIS A 76 -19.14 -10.99 0.01
N ILE A 77 -20.18 -11.51 -0.64
CA ILE A 77 -20.21 -11.69 -2.09
C ILE A 77 -20.14 -10.34 -2.80
N VAL A 78 -20.98 -9.38 -2.41
CA VAL A 78 -20.96 -8.02 -2.98
C VAL A 78 -19.61 -7.35 -2.71
N GLY A 79 -19.05 -7.53 -1.51
CA GLY A 79 -17.69 -7.10 -1.17
C GLY A 79 -16.62 -7.61 -2.14
N LYS A 80 -16.64 -8.92 -2.46
CA LYS A 80 -15.72 -9.53 -3.42
C LYS A 80 -15.90 -9.00 -4.85
N LEU A 81 -17.15 -8.78 -5.27
CA LEU A 81 -17.45 -8.24 -6.60
C LEU A 81 -16.88 -6.82 -6.77
N TYR A 82 -17.02 -5.95 -5.76
CA TYR A 82 -16.52 -4.57 -5.80
C TYR A 82 -14.98 -4.44 -5.75
N ILE A 83 -14.26 -5.49 -5.33
CA ILE A 83 -12.79 -5.52 -5.31
C ILE A 83 -12.19 -6.32 -6.47
N TYR A 84 -13.01 -7.06 -7.22
CA TYR A 84 -12.57 -7.94 -8.31
C TYR A 84 -11.71 -7.18 -9.33
N LYS A 85 -10.47 -7.64 -9.51
CA LYS A 85 -9.44 -7.10 -10.41
C LYS A 85 -9.16 -5.60 -10.26
N ARG A 86 -9.36 -5.04 -9.05
CA ARG A 86 -9.03 -3.63 -8.75
C ARG A 86 -7.70 -3.42 -8.07
N ARG A 87 -7.24 -4.42 -7.32
CA ARG A 87 -5.94 -4.36 -6.62
C ARG A 87 -4.97 -5.35 -7.27
N PRO A 88 -3.68 -4.99 -7.37
CA PRO A 88 -2.68 -5.93 -7.85
C PRO A 88 -2.57 -7.10 -6.87
N CYS A 89 -2.46 -8.31 -7.41
CA CYS A 89 -2.23 -9.50 -6.61
C CYS A 89 -0.89 -9.37 -5.88
N LYS A 90 -0.88 -9.68 -4.58
CA LYS A 90 0.35 -9.68 -3.77
C LYS A 90 1.46 -10.52 -4.40
N TYR A 91 1.09 -11.63 -5.04
CA TYR A 91 2.01 -12.61 -5.62
C TYR A 91 2.19 -12.44 -7.14
N ASN A 92 1.45 -11.51 -7.76
CA ASN A 92 1.50 -11.22 -9.20
C ASN A 92 1.69 -12.49 -10.07
N ASP A 93 2.80 -12.60 -10.81
CA ASP A 93 3.06 -13.72 -11.73
C ASP A 93 3.31 -15.07 -11.05
N LYS A 94 3.57 -15.07 -9.73
CA LYS A 94 3.75 -16.26 -8.89
C LYS A 94 2.46 -16.71 -8.22
N CYS A 95 1.32 -16.08 -8.51
CA CYS A 95 0.04 -16.51 -7.99
C CYS A 95 -0.34 -17.88 -8.56
N ILE A 96 -0.70 -18.82 -7.68
CA ILE A 96 -1.14 -20.18 -8.06
C ILE A 96 -2.68 -20.24 -8.13
N ASN A 97 -3.37 -19.24 -7.58
CA ASN A 97 -4.83 -19.19 -7.61
C ASN A 97 -5.30 -18.75 -9.00
N GLU A 98 -5.82 -19.70 -9.78
CA GLU A 98 -6.38 -19.48 -11.12
C GLU A 98 -7.57 -18.49 -11.07
N ASN A 99 -8.33 -18.49 -9.98
CA ASN A 99 -9.50 -17.63 -9.77
C ASN A 99 -9.20 -16.44 -8.84
N CYS A 100 -7.97 -15.91 -8.89
CA CYS A 100 -7.57 -14.79 -8.05
C CYS A 100 -8.42 -13.55 -8.34
N ILE A 101 -9.07 -13.02 -7.30
CA ILE A 101 -9.86 -11.79 -7.36
C ILE A 101 -9.02 -10.51 -7.56
N TYR A 102 -7.69 -10.63 -7.64
CA TYR A 102 -6.75 -9.53 -7.81
C TYR A 102 -6.09 -9.57 -9.19
N THR A 103 -5.65 -8.42 -9.69
CA THR A 103 -5.09 -8.25 -11.03
C THR A 103 -3.67 -8.82 -11.11
N HIS A 104 -3.36 -9.55 -12.17
CA HIS A 104 -2.00 -10.02 -12.48
C HIS A 104 -1.46 -9.32 -13.72
N ASP A 105 -0.15 -9.10 -13.78
CA ASP A 105 0.52 -8.41 -14.89
C ASP A 105 0.40 -9.20 -16.21
N LYS A 106 0.29 -10.53 -16.15
CA LYS A 106 -0.04 -11.37 -17.32
C LYS A 106 -1.38 -11.00 -17.98
N GLU A 107 -2.38 -10.59 -17.19
CA GLU A 107 -3.72 -10.23 -17.68
C GLU A 107 -3.72 -8.83 -18.32
N LEU A 108 -2.81 -7.95 -17.89
CA LEU A 108 -2.65 -6.60 -18.45
C LEU A 108 -2.00 -6.59 -19.83
N LYS A 109 -1.30 -7.68 -20.22
CA LYS A 109 -0.61 -7.77 -21.53
C LYS A 109 -1.54 -8.02 -22.71
N GLY A 110 -2.80 -8.42 -22.48
CA GLY A 110 -3.78 -8.72 -23.53
C GLY A 110 -4.80 -7.61 -23.82
N VAL A 111 -4.89 -6.56 -22.99
CA VAL A 111 -5.90 -5.50 -23.14
C VAL A 111 -5.22 -4.24 -23.69
N ASN A 112 -5.56 -3.89 -24.93
CA ASN A 112 -5.07 -2.73 -25.67
C ASN A 112 -4.76 -1.49 -24.81
N LYS A 113 -3.53 -0.98 -24.97
CA LYS A 113 -2.92 0.24 -24.40
C LYS A 113 -3.66 1.56 -24.71
N LYS A 114 -4.97 1.67 -24.43
CA LYS A 114 -5.75 2.91 -24.62
C LYS A 114 -6.69 3.24 -23.47
N ARG A 115 -6.45 2.73 -22.27
CA ARG A 115 -6.92 3.42 -21.06
C ARG A 115 -5.86 4.42 -20.65
N LYS A 116 -6.22 5.70 -20.80
CA LYS A 116 -5.41 6.87 -20.50
C LYS A 116 -4.70 6.70 -19.16
N LEU A 117 -3.39 6.84 -19.26
CA LEU A 117 -2.37 6.64 -18.26
C LEU A 117 -2.18 7.94 -17.45
N ASP A 118 -3.27 8.63 -17.07
CA ASP A 118 -3.16 9.98 -16.47
C ASP A 118 -3.44 10.03 -14.96
N ASP A 119 -3.78 8.91 -14.30
CA ASP A 119 -3.99 8.92 -12.83
C ASP A 119 -3.49 7.67 -12.09
N MET A 120 -2.88 6.72 -12.79
CA MET A 120 -2.06 5.71 -12.12
C MET A 120 -0.64 6.25 -12.10
N VAL A 121 -0.37 7.06 -11.08
CA VAL A 121 0.91 6.99 -10.37
C VAL A 121 1.16 5.50 -10.21
N THR A 122 2.05 4.96 -11.06
CA THR A 122 2.81 3.78 -10.74
C THR A 122 3.44 4.11 -9.41
N ARG A 123 2.74 3.76 -8.33
CA ARG A 123 3.37 3.37 -7.08
C ARG A 123 4.10 2.08 -7.45
N SER A 124 5.17 2.21 -8.23
CA SER A 124 6.39 1.46 -8.00
C SER A 124 6.48 1.44 -6.49
N LYS A 125 6.23 0.25 -5.91
CA LYS A 125 6.38 0.07 -4.48
C LYS A 125 7.70 0.74 -4.14
N PRO A 126 7.74 1.64 -3.13
CA PRO A 126 9.03 2.11 -2.64
C PRO A 126 9.86 0.85 -2.45
N ASP A 127 11.00 0.80 -3.12
CA ASP A 127 11.96 -0.28 -3.07
C ASP A 127 12.05 -0.67 -1.60
N VAL A 128 11.45 -1.81 -1.21
CA VAL A 128 11.33 -2.15 0.20
C VAL A 128 12.75 -2.40 0.61
N SER A 129 13.31 -1.41 1.32
CA SER A 129 14.69 -1.27 1.69
C SER A 129 15.18 -2.67 2.09
N LYS A 130 16.13 -3.21 1.32
CA LYS A 130 16.65 -4.56 1.50
C LYS A 130 17.33 -4.60 2.86
N SER A 131 16.57 -4.91 3.90
CA SER A 131 17.06 -4.98 5.26
C SER A 131 17.36 -6.44 5.59
N ASN A 132 18.45 -6.65 6.32
CA ASN A 132 18.73 -7.93 6.97
C ASN A 132 17.87 -8.13 8.24
N GLU A 133 17.03 -7.17 8.60
CA GLU A 133 16.15 -7.21 9.75
C GLU A 133 14.71 -7.59 9.38
N VAL A 134 14.13 -8.51 10.14
CA VAL A 134 12.76 -8.99 9.96
C VAL A 134 12.01 -8.92 11.28
N ILE A 135 10.75 -8.50 11.23
CA ILE A 135 9.85 -8.52 12.38
C ILE A 135 8.87 -9.67 12.25
N PHE A 136 8.75 -10.46 13.32
CA PHE A 136 7.58 -11.29 13.57
C PHE A 136 6.58 -10.53 14.43
N ASN A 137 5.33 -10.50 14.00
CA ASN A 137 4.24 -9.80 14.68
C ASN A 137 3.09 -10.76 14.96
N LYS A 138 2.37 -10.54 16.05
CA LYS A 138 1.33 -11.42 16.59
C LYS A 138 1.85 -12.78 17.09
N VAL A 139 3.08 -12.83 17.58
CA VAL A 139 3.61 -14.04 18.20
C VAL A 139 2.97 -14.23 19.57
N ASP A 140 2.28 -15.35 19.78
CA ASP A 140 1.75 -15.69 21.10
C ASP A 140 2.89 -16.16 22.03
N SER A 141 3.27 -15.32 23.00
CA SER A 141 4.35 -15.62 23.95
C SER A 141 4.04 -16.83 24.86
N PHE A 142 2.78 -17.26 24.97
CA PHE A 142 2.42 -18.43 25.76
C PHE A 142 2.62 -19.73 24.97
N LYS A 143 2.51 -19.66 23.64
CA LYS A 143 2.66 -20.81 22.74
C LYS A 143 4.07 -20.96 22.19
N HIS A 144 4.76 -19.85 21.97
CA HIS A 144 6.06 -19.83 21.31
C HIS A 144 7.11 -19.17 22.18
N THR A 145 8.19 -19.91 22.40
CA THR A 145 9.37 -19.48 23.14
C THR A 145 10.42 -18.87 22.22
N GLU A 146 11.44 -18.25 22.80
CA GLU A 146 12.60 -17.74 22.04
C GLU A 146 13.30 -18.84 21.26
N THR A 147 13.40 -20.05 21.83
CA THR A 147 14.00 -21.22 21.21
C THR A 147 13.23 -21.67 19.98
N ASP A 148 11.90 -21.60 19.99
CA ASP A 148 11.07 -21.97 18.84
C ASP A 148 11.28 -20.99 17.68
N ILE A 149 11.31 -19.69 17.99
CA ILE A 149 11.53 -18.63 17.02
C ILE A 149 12.92 -18.77 16.39
N LYS A 150 13.94 -19.01 17.22
CA LYS A 150 15.32 -19.21 16.75
C LYS A 150 15.42 -20.45 15.86
N SER A 151 14.79 -21.56 16.25
CA SER A 151 14.80 -22.81 15.50
C SER A 151 14.14 -22.65 14.13
N TYR A 152 12.97 -22.00 14.08
CA TYR A 152 12.30 -21.68 12.82
C TYR A 152 13.12 -20.73 11.94
N ALA A 153 13.67 -19.66 12.51
CA ALA A 153 14.47 -18.68 11.77
C ALA A 153 15.73 -19.29 11.14
N SER A 154 16.35 -20.25 11.84
CA SER A 154 17.57 -20.94 11.40
C SER A 154 17.38 -21.76 10.11
N LEU A 155 16.13 -22.14 9.78
CA LEU A 155 15.80 -22.81 8.52
C LEU A 155 16.08 -21.92 7.28
N PHE A 156 16.15 -20.61 7.45
CA PHE A 156 16.31 -19.64 6.36
C PHE A 156 17.72 -19.06 6.26
N GLY A 157 18.53 -19.20 7.30
CA GLY A 157 19.92 -18.76 7.34
C GLY A 157 20.43 -18.46 8.75
N THR A 158 21.66 -17.96 8.82
CA THR A 158 22.34 -17.60 10.06
C THR A 158 21.72 -16.35 10.68
N LEU A 159 21.27 -16.47 11.93
CA LEU A 159 20.75 -15.37 12.73
C LEU A 159 21.87 -14.74 13.57
N ILE A 160 22.13 -13.44 13.37
CA ILE A 160 23.08 -12.67 14.19
C ILE A 160 22.44 -12.36 15.55
N SER A 161 21.19 -11.91 15.55
CA SER A 161 20.52 -11.44 16.75
C SER A 161 19.03 -11.75 16.73
N LEU A 162 18.50 -12.09 17.90
CA LEU A 162 17.09 -12.25 18.17
C LEU A 162 16.74 -11.35 19.35
N LYS A 163 15.74 -10.48 19.19
CA LYS A 163 15.34 -9.54 20.23
C LYS A 163 13.83 -9.50 20.36
N LYS A 164 13.33 -9.73 21.57
CA LYS A 164 11.92 -9.48 21.88
C LYS A 164 11.67 -7.97 21.95
N LEU A 165 10.76 -7.46 21.13
CA LEU A 165 10.37 -6.05 21.15
C LEU A 165 9.22 -5.81 22.13
N ASN A 166 8.23 -6.70 22.12
CA ASN A 166 7.15 -6.74 23.11
C ASN A 166 6.55 -8.15 23.21
N ILE A 167 5.48 -8.32 23.99
CA ILE A 167 4.81 -9.63 24.19
C ILE A 167 4.35 -10.32 22.90
N SER A 168 4.16 -9.56 21.81
CA SER A 168 3.64 -10.07 20.54
C SER A 168 4.60 -9.87 19.35
N LYS A 169 5.79 -9.31 19.59
CA LYS A 169 6.69 -8.87 18.53
C LYS A 169 8.14 -9.24 18.81
N TRP A 170 8.80 -9.74 17.77
CA TRP A 170 10.20 -10.10 17.78
C TRP A 170 10.92 -9.50 16.58
N LEU A 171 12.16 -9.09 16.79
CA LEU A 171 13.08 -8.61 15.79
C LEU A 171 14.16 -9.67 15.56
N LEU A 172 14.34 -10.05 14.31
CA LEU A 172 15.30 -11.02 13.83
C LEU A 172 16.30 -10.28 12.96
N ILE A 173 17.59 -10.41 13.25
CA ILE A 173 18.67 -9.82 12.45
C ILE A 173 19.46 -10.97 11.83
N PHE A 174 19.38 -11.08 10.52
CA PHE A 174 20.13 -12.07 9.75
C PHE A 174 21.52 -11.56 9.38
N GLU A 175 22.42 -12.50 9.10
CA GLU A 175 23.75 -12.19 8.60
C GLU A 175 23.71 -11.42 7.28
N ASN A 176 22.81 -11.80 6.38
CA ASN A 176 22.72 -11.24 5.04
C ASN A 176 21.27 -10.97 4.61
N GLU A 177 21.07 -9.97 3.76
CA GLU A 177 19.77 -9.58 3.20
C GLU A 177 19.06 -10.74 2.47
N ASN A 178 19.83 -11.60 1.79
CA ASN A 178 19.29 -12.75 1.07
C ASN A 178 18.59 -13.76 2.00
N MET A 179 19.06 -13.91 3.24
CA MET A 179 18.45 -14.82 4.23
C MET A 179 17.13 -14.23 4.75
N ALA A 180 17.14 -12.94 5.11
CA ALA A 180 15.93 -12.20 5.47
C ALA A 180 14.88 -12.27 4.35
N LYS A 181 15.32 -12.14 3.09
CA LYS A 181 14.47 -12.29 1.91
C LYS A 181 13.84 -13.67 1.78
N LYS A 182 14.63 -14.74 1.90
CA LYS A 182 14.10 -16.12 1.89
C LYS A 182 13.01 -16.30 2.95
N LEU A 183 13.24 -15.76 4.14
CA LEU A 183 12.28 -15.85 5.24
C LEU A 183 10.98 -15.08 4.94
N VAL A 184 11.08 -13.82 4.53
CA VAL A 184 9.92 -12.94 4.28
C VAL A 184 9.10 -13.41 3.07
N GLU A 185 9.76 -13.86 2.00
CA GLU A 185 9.09 -14.37 0.79
C GLU A 185 8.54 -15.79 0.96
N SER A 186 8.98 -16.53 1.98
CA SER A 186 8.48 -17.88 2.24
C SER A 186 6.99 -17.88 2.55
N ARG A 187 6.28 -18.83 1.94
CA ARG A 187 4.85 -19.08 2.18
C ARG A 187 4.59 -19.95 3.40
N THR A 188 5.63 -20.58 3.96
CA THR A 188 5.44 -21.43 5.15
C THR A 188 4.94 -20.56 6.31
N PRO A 189 3.88 -21.00 7.02
CA PRO A 189 3.47 -20.39 8.27
C PRO A 189 4.64 -20.29 9.23
N VAL A 190 4.62 -19.28 10.11
CA VAL A 190 5.69 -19.10 11.08
C VAL A 190 5.39 -19.99 12.27
N MET A 191 6.23 -20.99 12.51
CA MET A 191 6.02 -21.98 13.59
C MET A 191 4.62 -22.60 13.55
N GLU A 192 4.15 -22.95 12.33
CA GLU A 192 2.82 -23.53 12.07
C GLU A 192 1.62 -22.61 12.41
N ASP A 193 1.88 -21.34 12.74
CA ASP A 193 0.85 -20.33 13.03
C ASP A 193 0.71 -19.34 11.85
N GLU A 194 -0.45 -19.35 11.19
CA GLU A 194 -0.78 -18.45 10.08
C GLU A 194 -1.08 -17.01 10.53
N SER A 195 -1.41 -16.82 11.81
CA SER A 195 -1.73 -15.51 12.37
C SER A 195 -0.47 -14.65 12.53
N ILE A 196 0.70 -15.28 12.67
CA ILE A 196 1.99 -14.63 12.79
C ILE A 196 2.41 -14.04 11.44
N LYS A 197 2.61 -12.73 11.41
CA LYS A 197 3.04 -12.01 10.20
C LYS A 197 4.53 -11.75 10.24
N LYS A 198 5.20 -11.95 9.10
CA LYS A 198 6.62 -11.63 8.88
C LYS A 198 6.77 -10.52 7.84
N TYR A 199 7.60 -9.52 8.13
CA TYR A 199 7.90 -8.40 7.23
C TYR A 199 9.23 -7.75 7.60
N TYR A 200 9.88 -7.10 6.64
CA TYR A 200 11.12 -6.37 6.88
C TYR A 200 10.95 -5.27 7.93
N ASN A 201 11.97 -5.04 8.75
CA ASN A 201 12.01 -3.86 9.60
C ASN A 201 12.40 -2.63 8.75
N ILE A 202 11.42 -1.80 8.41
CA ILE A 202 11.64 -0.59 7.61
C ILE A 202 12.00 0.56 8.56
N VAL A 203 13.28 0.70 8.89
CA VAL A 203 13.80 1.76 9.78
C VAL A 203 13.77 3.14 9.12
N GLU A 204 13.76 3.22 7.78
CA GLU A 204 13.74 4.48 7.02
C GLU A 204 12.57 5.40 7.39
N ASN A 205 11.43 4.84 7.81
CA ASN A 205 10.28 5.65 8.21
C ASN A 205 10.50 6.37 9.54
N LEU A 206 11.35 5.86 10.44
CA LEU A 206 11.55 6.46 11.76
C LEU A 206 12.45 7.68 11.68
N LYS A 207 13.56 7.60 10.93
CA LYS A 207 14.43 8.75 10.64
C LYS A 207 13.68 9.84 9.86
N LYS A 208 12.87 9.45 8.86
CA LYS A 208 12.05 10.38 8.09
C LYS A 208 10.96 11.03 8.95
N TYR A 209 10.32 10.26 9.82
CA TYR A 209 9.33 10.77 10.77
C TYR A 209 9.96 11.74 11.78
N GLU A 210 11.12 11.39 12.34
CA GLU A 210 11.87 12.24 13.26
C GLU A 210 12.33 13.53 12.58
N LEU A 211 12.86 13.44 11.36
CA LEU A 211 13.23 14.59 10.55
C LEU A 211 12.04 15.50 10.25
N ASN A 212 10.89 14.94 9.88
CA ASN A 212 9.66 15.72 9.64
C ASN A 212 9.17 16.41 10.92
N ASN A 213 9.25 15.73 12.06
CA ASN A 213 8.88 16.30 13.36
C ASN A 213 9.83 17.45 13.77
N LEU A 214 11.13 17.32 13.50
CA LEU A 214 12.10 18.39 13.71
C LEU A 214 11.84 19.59 12.78
N ILE A 215 11.49 19.34 11.52
CA ILE A 215 11.10 20.40 10.57
C ILE A 215 9.87 21.15 11.08
N GLU A 216 8.82 20.43 11.48
CA GLU A 216 7.57 21.03 11.99
C GLU A 216 7.80 21.86 13.26
N LYS A 217 8.58 21.33 14.21
CA LYS A 217 8.98 22.08 15.42
C LYS A 217 9.73 23.37 15.08
N THR A 218 10.65 23.30 14.12
CA THR A 218 11.43 24.46 13.71
C THR A 218 10.56 25.50 13.00
N GLU A 219 9.62 25.09 12.15
CA GLU A 219 8.63 25.99 11.54
C GLU A 219 7.77 26.68 12.60
N ASN A 220 7.30 25.93 13.59
CA ASN A 220 6.52 26.50 14.69
C ASN A 220 7.32 27.54 15.50
N LEU A 221 8.59 27.28 15.78
CA LEU A 221 9.47 28.24 16.45
C LEU A 221 9.70 29.48 15.57
N LEU A 222 9.97 29.31 14.27
CA LEU A 222 10.14 30.42 13.34
C LEU A 222 8.87 31.26 13.20
N ASN A 223 7.69 30.67 13.29
CA ASN A 223 6.41 31.39 13.26
C ASN A 223 6.12 32.20 14.52
N GLN A 224 6.79 31.89 15.65
CA GLN A 224 6.68 32.65 16.89
C GLN A 224 7.66 33.83 16.97
N LEU A 225 8.66 33.89 16.08
CA LEU A 225 9.62 34.98 16.00
C LEU A 225 9.03 36.21 15.28
N ASP A 226 9.60 37.37 15.60
CA ASP A 226 9.25 38.64 14.98
C ASP A 226 9.53 38.67 13.47
N ARG A 227 8.92 39.60 12.74
CA ARG A 227 9.21 39.80 11.31
C ARG A 227 10.39 40.73 11.10
N SER A 228 11.48 40.51 11.84
CA SER A 228 12.74 41.20 11.59
C SER A 228 13.37 40.70 10.28
N SER A 229 14.23 41.52 9.67
CA SER A 229 14.98 41.15 8.47
C SER A 229 15.81 39.87 8.68
N VAL A 230 16.35 39.70 9.89
CA VAL A 230 17.12 38.52 10.29
C VAL A 230 16.22 37.28 10.34
N THR A 231 15.03 37.37 10.94
CA THR A 231 14.10 36.23 10.98
C THR A 231 13.62 35.82 9.59
N GLU A 232 13.40 36.78 8.67
CA GLU A 232 13.05 36.48 7.28
C GLU A 232 14.19 35.78 6.52
N GLU A 233 15.45 36.19 6.74
CA GLU A 233 16.61 35.51 6.18
C GLU A 233 16.73 34.06 6.70
N ILE A 234 16.46 33.83 7.99
CA ILE A 234 16.42 32.49 8.58
C ILE A 234 15.30 31.65 7.96
N ARG A 235 14.10 32.22 7.74
CA ARG A 235 12.98 31.53 7.06
C ARG A 235 13.36 31.11 5.65
N LEU A 236 14.03 31.99 4.89
CA LEU A 236 14.52 31.69 3.55
C LEU A 236 15.55 30.54 3.56
N ASN A 237 16.55 30.62 4.45
CA ASN A 237 17.57 29.58 4.59
C ASN A 237 16.97 28.23 5.01
N PHE A 238 16.01 28.24 5.93
CA PHE A 238 15.30 27.02 6.36
C PHE A 238 14.51 26.39 5.21
N ASN A 239 13.79 27.20 4.42
CA ASN A 239 13.07 26.71 3.24
C ASN A 239 14.01 26.10 2.20
N LYS A 240 15.20 26.68 2.01
CA LYS A 240 16.25 26.13 1.12
C LYS A 240 16.75 24.78 1.63
N ILE A 241 17.02 24.64 2.92
CA ILE A 241 17.40 23.36 3.54
C ILE A 241 16.28 22.32 3.35
N LYS A 242 15.01 22.69 3.56
CA LYS A 242 13.85 21.81 3.34
C LYS A 242 13.75 21.34 1.89
N GLN A 243 14.10 22.20 0.93
CA GLN A 243 14.15 21.85 -0.49
C GLN A 243 15.29 20.87 -0.79
N MET A 244 16.51 21.14 -0.30
CA MET A 244 17.66 20.25 -0.49
C MET A 244 17.40 18.84 0.08
N ILE A 245 16.78 18.75 1.26
CA ILE A 245 16.38 17.47 1.86
C ILE A 245 15.36 16.73 0.96
N LYS A 246 14.44 17.44 0.30
CA LYS A 246 13.47 16.80 -0.61
C LYS A 246 14.14 16.30 -1.89
N GLU A 247 15.11 17.04 -2.41
CA GLU A 247 15.88 16.70 -3.61
C GLU A 247 16.78 15.49 -3.36
N ASP A 248 17.47 15.40 -2.22
CA ASP A 248 18.30 14.23 -1.86
C ASP A 248 17.47 12.94 -1.65
N ASN A 249 16.22 13.06 -1.21
CA ASN A 249 15.30 11.93 -1.05
C ASN A 249 14.64 11.48 -2.36
N GLN A 250 14.74 12.27 -3.42
CA GLN A 250 14.32 11.92 -4.78
C GLN A 250 15.59 11.62 -5.57
N GLY A 251 16.09 10.39 -5.46
CA GLY A 251 17.32 9.95 -6.12
C GLY A 251 17.51 10.57 -7.51
N VAL A 252 18.64 11.25 -7.67
CA VAL A 252 19.13 11.97 -8.85
C VAL A 252 18.58 11.36 -10.15
N GLN A 253 17.53 11.97 -10.71
CA GLN A 253 17.35 11.93 -12.15
C GLN A 253 18.26 13.01 -12.74
N PRO A 254 19.12 12.67 -13.71
CA PRO A 254 19.94 13.68 -14.37
C PRO A 254 18.99 14.66 -15.06
N SER A 255 19.03 15.91 -14.61
CA SER A 255 18.36 17.03 -15.23
C SER A 255 18.78 17.09 -16.69
N LYS A 256 17.83 16.81 -17.60
CA LYS A 256 17.98 17.11 -19.03
C LYS A 256 18.23 18.62 -19.16
N GLU A 257 19.40 18.96 -19.70
CA GLU A 257 19.70 20.30 -20.21
C GLU A 257 18.54 20.77 -21.10
N ILE A 258 17.88 21.83 -20.67
CA ILE A 258 17.02 22.62 -21.55
C ILE A 258 17.92 23.71 -22.15
N ASN A 259 18.52 23.38 -23.30
CA ASN A 259 18.96 24.38 -24.25
C ASN A 259 17.73 25.17 -24.70
N LYS A 260 17.56 26.39 -24.19
CA LYS A 260 16.82 27.45 -24.87
C LYS A 260 17.69 28.69 -24.98
N THR A 261 18.46 28.68 -26.05
CA THR A 261 19.00 29.84 -26.74
C THR A 261 17.90 30.89 -26.89
N LYS A 262 18.05 32.03 -26.19
CA LYS A 262 17.56 33.32 -26.66
C LYS A 262 18.70 34.30 -26.57
N ASN A 263 19.39 34.42 -27.69
CA ASN A 263 20.18 35.59 -28.04
C ASN A 263 19.25 36.83 -28.02
N ASN A 264 19.56 37.84 -27.21
CA ASN A 264 19.84 39.18 -27.72
C ASN A 264 20.40 40.12 -26.62
N VAL A 265 21.72 40.33 -26.69
CA VAL A 265 22.50 41.59 -26.65
C VAL A 265 22.24 42.62 -25.52
N GLN A 266 23.26 42.84 -24.68
CA GLN A 266 24.15 44.04 -24.61
C GLN A 266 25.01 43.90 -23.32
N SER A 267 26.27 43.47 -23.44
CA SER A 267 27.46 44.34 -23.51
C SER A 267 27.61 45.30 -22.32
N LEU A 268 28.61 45.06 -21.47
CA LEU A 268 29.70 45.99 -21.21
C LEU A 268 30.80 45.29 -20.39
N TYR A 269 31.93 45.03 -21.06
CA TYR A 269 33.23 44.97 -20.39
C TYR A 269 33.51 46.33 -19.76
N PHE A 270 34.03 46.38 -18.53
CA PHE A 270 35.21 47.20 -18.21
C PHE A 270 35.87 46.74 -16.90
N ASN A 271 37.19 46.61 -16.96
CA ASN A 271 38.14 46.26 -15.90
C ASN A 271 38.42 47.44 -14.94
N SER A 272 39.10 47.09 -13.85
CA SER A 272 40.07 47.88 -13.05
C SER A 272 39.46 48.74 -11.93
N PHE A 273 40.00 48.77 -10.70
CA PHE A 273 41.39 48.61 -10.24
C PHE A 273 41.61 47.51 -9.20
#